data_AF-A0A166AJN8-F1
#
_entry.id   AF-A0A166AJN8-F1
#
_cell.length_a   1.000
_cell.length_b   1.000
_cell.length_c   1.000
_cell.angle_alpha   90.00
_cell.angle_beta   90.00
_cell.angle_gamma   90.00
#
_symmetry.space_group_name_H-M   'P 1'
#
loop_
_entity.id
_entity.type
_entity.pdbx_description
1 polymer ?
#
loop_
_entity_poly.entity_id
_entity_poly.type
_entity_poly.pdbx_seq_one_letter_code
_entity_poly.pdbx_strand_id
1 'polypeptide(L)'
;MMNEIKLTGESKNIVFDNISKLKEIFPEVITENKIDFKKLELVLGENIDVSHEKYSFTWPGKTQAIKESQKQSTGTLRPCPEESKNWDLTQNLYIEGDNLEVLKLLQKSYYNKVKAIYIDPPYNTGKDFIYPDNYKDNLENYLKISGQLINSNVGEREREHWG
;
A
#
# COMPACT_ATOMS: atom_id res chain seq x y z
N MET A 1 -19.75 7.30 27.87
CA MET A 1 -20.11 7.84 26.55
C MET A 1 -19.11 7.25 25.57
N MET A 2 -19.53 6.26 24.78
CA MET A 2 -18.67 5.56 23.81
C MET A 2 -18.51 6.50 22.61
N ASN A 3 -17.28 6.92 22.29
CA ASN A 3 -17.03 7.65 21.04
C ASN A 3 -17.31 6.70 19.88
N GLU A 4 -18.38 6.96 19.13
CA GLU A 4 -18.63 6.33 17.83
C GLU A 4 -17.45 6.67 16.90
N ILE A 5 -16.55 5.71 16.70
CA ILE A 5 -15.54 5.82 15.66
C ILE A 5 -16.29 5.63 14.34
N LYS A 6 -16.71 6.74 13.71
CA LYS A 6 -17.13 6.74 12.31
C LYS A 6 -16.01 6.09 11.48
N LEU A 7 -16.27 4.88 10.98
CA LEU A 7 -15.40 4.20 10.03
C LEU A 7 -15.49 4.94 8.69
N THR A 8 -14.66 5.96 8.51
CA THR A 8 -14.38 6.49 7.18
C THR A 8 -13.66 5.36 6.44
N GLY A 9 -14.21 4.88 5.32
CA GLY A 9 -13.68 3.77 4.52
C GLY A 9 -12.33 4.06 3.84
N GLU A 10 -11.51 4.90 4.46
CA GLU A 10 -10.21 5.33 4.00
C GLU A 10 -9.11 4.57 4.75
N SER A 11 -8.04 4.23 4.04
CA SER A 11 -6.84 3.67 4.68
C SER A 11 -6.10 4.73 5.52
N LYS A 12 -5.17 4.26 6.35
CA LYS A 12 -4.39 5.08 7.29
C LYS A 12 -3.61 6.19 6.56
N ASN A 13 -3.68 7.43 7.06
CA ASN A 13 -2.96 8.57 6.51
C ASN A 13 -1.53 8.63 7.09
N ILE A 14 -0.58 8.01 6.39
CA ILE A 14 0.82 7.90 6.84
C ILE A 14 1.47 9.28 7.02
N VAL A 15 1.16 10.24 6.15
CA VAL A 15 1.73 11.60 6.21
C VAL A 15 1.26 12.32 7.46
N PHE A 16 -0.03 12.27 7.75
CA PHE A 16 -0.62 12.84 8.95
C PHE A 16 -0.05 12.22 10.24
N ASP A 17 0.10 10.90 10.26
CA ASP A 17 0.67 10.20 11.42
C ASP A 17 2.14 10.57 11.66
N ASN A 18 2.92 10.71 10.58
CA ASN A 18 4.32 11.14 10.68
C ASN A 18 4.42 12.58 11.21
N ILE A 19 3.56 13.48 10.75
CA ILE A 19 3.49 14.86 11.27
C ILE A 19 3.09 14.86 12.75
N SER A 20 2.11 14.04 13.13
CA SER A 20 1.68 13.92 14.53
C SER A 20 2.81 13.43 15.43
N LYS A 21 3.57 12.41 15.01
CA LYS A 21 4.76 11.92 15.75
C LYS A 21 5.86 12.97 15.84
N LEU A 22 6.13 13.70 14.76
CA LEU A 22 7.11 14.79 14.79
C LEU A 22 6.69 15.88 15.76
N LYS A 23 5.39 16.19 15.84
CA LYS A 23 4.84 17.15 16.80
C LYS A 23 4.96 16.69 18.25
N GLU A 24 4.83 15.39 18.51
CA GLU A 24 5.04 14.81 19.85
C GLU A 24 6.50 14.92 20.31
N ILE A 25 7.45 14.71 19.40
CA ILE A 25 8.89 14.70 19.72
C ILE A 25 9.48 16.12 19.71
N PHE A 26 9.13 16.93 18.71
CA PHE A 26 9.68 18.27 18.46
C PHE A 26 8.56 19.30 18.21
N PRO A 27 7.77 19.65 19.24
CA PRO A 27 6.64 20.56 19.08
C PRO A 27 7.05 21.96 18.57
N GLU A 28 8.24 22.44 18.96
CA GLU A 28 8.79 23.75 18.56
C GLU A 28 9.07 23.86 17.05
N VAL A 29 9.26 22.73 16.37
CA VAL A 29 9.54 22.67 14.93
C VAL A 29 8.28 22.92 14.10
N ILE A 30 7.08 22.80 14.69
CA ILE A 30 5.81 23.00 13.99
C ILE A 30 5.37 24.46 14.10
N THR A 31 5.18 25.12 12.96
CA THR A 31 4.64 26.49 12.86
C THR A 31 3.44 26.47 11.91
N GLU A 32 2.26 26.91 12.36
CA GLU A 32 1.02 26.94 11.54
C GLU A 32 0.68 25.58 10.88
N ASN A 33 0.83 24.47 11.63
CA ASN A 33 0.65 23.10 11.14
C ASN A 33 1.59 22.68 9.99
N LYS A 34 2.68 23.42 9.76
CA LYS A 34 3.76 23.07 8.82
C LYS A 34 5.06 22.84 9.58
N ILE A 35 5.93 22.01 9.01
CA ILE A 35 7.27 21.72 9.56
C ILE A 35 8.21 22.86 9.14
N ASP A 36 8.82 23.53 10.12
CA ASP A 36 9.88 24.50 9.89
C ASP A 36 11.24 23.80 9.91
N PHE A 37 11.79 23.52 8.72
CA PHE A 37 13.07 22.83 8.59
C PHE A 37 14.24 23.58 9.25
N LYS A 38 14.21 24.92 9.33
CA LYS A 38 15.29 25.66 10.00
C LYS A 38 15.27 25.41 11.49
N LYS A 39 14.08 25.36 12.10
CA LYS A 39 13.95 24.99 13.51
C LYS A 39 14.33 23.53 13.75
N LEU A 40 13.98 22.63 12.83
CA LEU A 40 14.41 21.23 12.91
C LEU A 40 15.93 21.11 12.88
N GLU A 41 16.59 21.81 11.96
CA GLU A 41 18.05 21.85 11.88
C GLU A 41 18.66 22.40 13.18
N LEU A 42 18.09 23.48 13.74
CA LEU A 42 18.54 24.04 15.02
C LEU A 42 18.40 23.04 16.19
N VAL A 43 17.30 22.28 16.24
CA VAL A 43 17.05 21.29 17.29
C VAL A 43 17.98 20.07 17.15
N LEU A 44 18.26 19.63 15.91
CA LEU A 44 19.15 18.49 15.65
C LEU A 44 20.64 18.83 15.80
N GLY A 45 20.99 20.13 15.69
CA GLY A 45 22.33 20.65 15.96
C GLY A 45 23.40 20.07 15.04
N GLU A 46 24.50 19.57 15.62
CA GLU A 46 25.66 19.05 14.87
C GLU A 46 25.42 17.67 14.23
N ASN A 47 24.30 17.01 14.52
CA ASN A 47 23.97 15.68 14.00
C ASN A 47 23.39 15.71 12.57
N ILE A 48 23.66 16.77 11.81
CA ILE A 48 23.15 16.96 10.45
C ILE A 48 24.28 16.64 9.47
N ASP A 49 24.04 15.64 8.62
CA ASP A 49 24.97 15.30 7.56
C ASP A 49 24.89 16.31 6.40
N VAL A 50 25.88 17.20 6.36
CA VAL A 50 26.10 18.22 5.32
C VAL A 50 27.01 17.73 4.20
N SER A 51 27.47 16.47 4.22
CA SER A 51 28.36 15.94 3.20
C SER A 51 27.72 15.98 1.81
N HIS A 52 28.54 16.31 0.80
CA HIS A 52 28.11 16.34 -0.60
C HIS A 52 27.99 14.94 -1.21
N GLU A 53 28.74 13.97 -0.68
CA GLU A 53 28.71 12.59 -1.14
C GLU A 53 27.64 11.80 -0.39
N LYS A 54 26.40 11.88 -0.88
CA LYS A 54 25.29 11.08 -0.36
C LYS A 54 25.14 9.83 -1.19
N TYR A 55 25.52 8.68 -0.64
CA TYR A 55 25.20 7.40 -1.27
C TYR A 55 23.68 7.20 -1.22
N SER A 56 23.02 7.42 -2.36
CA SER A 56 21.58 7.27 -2.49
C SER A 56 21.24 6.44 -3.72
N PHE A 57 20.40 5.42 -3.53
CA PHE A 57 19.85 4.66 -4.65
C PHE A 57 18.71 5.47 -5.28
N THR A 58 18.90 5.95 -6.50
CA THR A 58 17.92 6.74 -7.26
C THR A 58 17.61 6.09 -8.59
N TRP A 59 16.36 6.18 -9.03
CA TRP A 59 15.87 5.63 -10.29
C TRP A 59 14.70 6.46 -10.82
N PRO A 60 14.44 6.47 -12.14
CA PRO A 60 13.27 7.12 -12.71
C PRO A 60 11.98 6.61 -12.04
N GLY A 61 11.08 7.52 -11.63
CA GLY A 61 9.82 7.16 -10.99
C GLY A 61 9.88 6.94 -9.47
N LYS A 62 11.06 6.97 -8.82
CA LYS A 62 11.17 6.82 -7.34
C LYS A 62 10.21 7.72 -6.56
N THR A 63 10.15 9.00 -6.89
CA THR A 63 9.27 9.97 -6.22
C THR A 63 7.79 9.63 -6.43
N GLN A 64 7.43 9.13 -7.61
CA GLN A 64 6.05 8.73 -7.92
C GLN A 64 5.66 7.47 -7.14
N ALA A 65 6.53 6.47 -7.07
CA ALA A 65 6.31 5.26 -6.27
C ALA A 65 6.09 5.59 -4.78
N ILE A 66 6.89 6.50 -4.22
CA ILE A 66 6.71 6.97 -2.84
C ILE A 66 5.34 7.64 -2.66
N LYS A 67 4.97 8.56 -3.57
CA LYS A 67 3.65 9.23 -3.51
C LYS A 67 2.50 8.22 -3.59
N GLU A 68 2.59 7.24 -4.47
CA GLU A 68 1.55 6.23 -4.65
C GLU A 68 1.41 5.34 -3.41
N SER A 69 2.52 5.00 -2.75
CA SER A 69 2.50 4.25 -1.47
C SER A 69 1.82 5.03 -0.33
N GLN A 70 1.86 6.36 -0.36
CA GLN A 70 1.25 7.24 0.66
C GLN A 70 -0.20 7.62 0.36
N LYS A 71 -0.66 7.39 -0.88
CA LYS A 71 -2.04 7.65 -1.29
C LYS A 71 -3.00 6.74 -0.52
N GLN A 72 -4.01 7.33 0.12
CA GLN A 72 -5.03 6.58 0.81
C GLN A 72 -5.86 5.75 -0.18
N SER A 73 -6.16 4.52 0.22
CA SER A 73 -7.14 3.67 -0.45
C SER A 73 -8.54 4.08 -0.01
N THR A 74 -9.48 4.11 -0.96
CA THR A 74 -10.93 4.29 -0.72
C THR A 74 -11.70 2.99 -0.97
N GLY A 75 -10.99 1.88 -1.19
CA GLY A 75 -11.57 0.57 -1.45
C GLY A 75 -12.22 -0.04 -0.21
N THR A 76 -12.97 -1.12 -0.40
CA THR A 76 -13.49 -1.93 0.71
C THR A 76 -13.44 -3.40 0.30
N LEU A 77 -13.11 -4.28 1.24
CA LEU A 77 -13.16 -5.72 1.02
C LEU A 77 -14.61 -6.19 1.05
N ARG A 78 -15.02 -6.92 0.02
CA ARG A 78 -16.34 -7.56 -0.05
C ARG A 78 -16.20 -9.04 0.37
N PRO A 79 -16.91 -9.50 1.41
CA PRO A 79 -17.01 -10.92 1.74
C PRO A 79 -17.55 -11.74 0.58
N CYS A 80 -16.99 -12.93 0.35
CA CYS A 80 -17.47 -13.93 -0.61
C CYS A 80 -17.60 -15.30 0.08
N PRO A 81 -18.67 -15.53 0.88
CA PRO A 81 -18.83 -16.77 1.64
C PRO A 81 -18.97 -18.01 0.74
N GLU A 82 -19.62 -17.87 -0.40
CA GLU A 82 -19.83 -18.94 -1.39
C GLU A 82 -18.53 -19.57 -1.93
N GLU A 83 -17.43 -18.83 -1.97
CA GLU A 83 -16.12 -19.32 -2.42
C GLU A 83 -15.19 -19.70 -1.25
N SER A 84 -15.66 -19.56 -0.02
CA SER A 84 -14.88 -19.86 1.18
C SER A 84 -15.02 -21.31 1.61
N LYS A 85 -13.94 -21.86 2.16
CA LYS A 85 -13.94 -23.14 2.87
C LYS A 85 -14.00 -22.89 4.36
N ASN A 86 -15.00 -23.48 5.04
CA ASN A 86 -15.22 -23.34 6.49
C ASN A 86 -15.30 -21.87 6.95
N TRP A 87 -16.19 -21.09 6.33
CA TRP A 87 -16.35 -19.65 6.54
C TRP A 87 -16.33 -19.22 8.02
N ASP A 88 -17.07 -19.92 8.88
CA ASP A 88 -17.21 -19.54 10.29
C ASP A 88 -16.01 -19.91 11.18
N LEU A 89 -15.13 -20.80 10.71
CA LEU A 89 -14.06 -21.40 11.54
C LEU A 89 -12.64 -21.13 11.03
N THR A 90 -12.49 -20.78 9.75
CA THR A 90 -11.18 -20.55 9.15
C THR A 90 -10.49 -19.34 9.77
N GLN A 91 -9.20 -19.47 10.07
CA GLN A 91 -8.32 -18.37 10.45
C GLN A 91 -7.47 -17.88 9.29
N ASN A 92 -7.64 -18.47 8.11
CA ASN A 92 -6.91 -18.14 6.90
C ASN A 92 -7.73 -17.18 6.04
N LEU A 93 -7.03 -16.23 5.42
CA LEU A 93 -7.63 -15.20 4.57
C LEU A 93 -7.03 -15.29 3.18
N TYR A 94 -7.90 -15.37 2.17
CA TYR A 94 -7.56 -15.22 0.76
C TYR A 94 -8.24 -13.96 0.24
N ILE A 95 -7.49 -13.08 -0.43
CA ILE A 95 -7.99 -11.82 -0.98
C ILE A 95 -7.56 -11.74 -2.43
N GLU A 96 -8.51 -11.48 -3.31
CA GLU A 96 -8.27 -11.18 -4.71
C GLU A 96 -8.28 -9.67 -4.95
N GLY A 97 -7.28 -9.17 -5.67
CA GLY A 97 -7.15 -7.76 -6.03
C GLY A 97 -5.71 -7.34 -6.29
N ASP A 98 -5.53 -6.07 -6.66
CA ASP A 98 -4.20 -5.46 -6.73
C ASP A 98 -3.53 -5.46 -5.35
N ASN A 99 -2.28 -5.92 -5.30
CA ASN A 99 -1.59 -6.17 -4.04
C ASN A 99 -1.35 -4.88 -3.23
N LEU A 100 -1.07 -3.75 -3.88
CA LEU A 100 -0.82 -2.49 -3.22
C LEU A 100 -2.11 -1.98 -2.56
N GLU A 101 -3.23 -2.07 -3.27
CA GLU A 101 -4.54 -1.68 -2.72
C GLU A 101 -4.97 -2.58 -1.56
N VAL A 102 -4.82 -3.90 -1.70
CA VAL A 102 -5.12 -4.86 -0.63
C VAL A 102 -4.27 -4.60 0.61
N LEU A 103 -2.96 -4.36 0.45
CA LEU A 103 -2.07 -4.07 1.56
C LEU A 103 -2.45 -2.75 2.27
N LYS A 104 -2.89 -1.73 1.55
CA LYS A 104 -3.41 -0.48 2.15
C LYS A 104 -4.64 -0.72 3.02
N LEU A 105 -5.56 -1.58 2.59
CA LEU A 105 -6.76 -1.95 3.36
C LEU A 105 -6.42 -2.77 4.61
N LEU A 106 -5.52 -3.74 4.48
CA LEU A 106 -5.08 -4.57 5.61
C LEU A 106 -4.25 -3.81 6.63
N GLN A 107 -3.61 -2.70 6.23
CA GLN A 107 -2.69 -1.94 7.06
C GLN A 107 -3.28 -1.60 8.44
N LYS A 108 -4.55 -1.19 8.52
CA LYS A 108 -5.17 -0.78 9.80
C LYS A 108 -5.39 -1.96 10.75
N SER A 109 -5.87 -3.09 10.24
CA SER A 109 -6.25 -4.25 11.05
C SER A 109 -5.05 -5.15 11.42
N TYR A 110 -4.02 -5.17 10.58
CA TYR A 110 -2.88 -6.07 10.69
C TYR A 110 -1.54 -5.36 10.97
N TYR A 111 -1.57 -4.05 11.30
CA TYR A 111 -0.37 -3.28 11.65
C TYR A 111 0.44 -3.97 12.76
N ASN A 112 1.72 -4.25 12.51
CA ASN A 112 2.63 -4.95 13.42
C ASN A 112 2.14 -6.34 13.91
N LYS A 113 1.24 -7.01 13.17
CA LYS A 113 0.75 -8.36 13.51
C LYS A 113 1.30 -9.48 12.62
N VAL A 114 1.98 -9.15 11.53
CA VAL A 114 2.52 -10.12 10.57
C VAL A 114 3.92 -10.57 11.02
N LYS A 115 4.09 -11.89 11.24
CA LYS A 115 5.36 -12.49 11.71
C LYS A 115 6.36 -12.73 10.58
N ALA A 116 5.88 -13.15 9.41
CA ALA A 116 6.70 -13.47 8.26
C ALA A 116 5.95 -13.12 6.97
N ILE A 117 6.69 -12.69 5.95
CA ILE A 117 6.18 -12.38 4.61
C ILE A 117 7.01 -13.20 3.62
N TYR A 118 6.35 -13.99 2.79
CA TYR A 118 6.95 -14.70 1.66
C TYR A 118 6.34 -14.16 0.38
N ILE A 119 7.19 -13.73 -0.56
CA ILE A 119 6.79 -13.20 -1.86
C ILE A 119 7.67 -13.80 -2.95
N ASP A 120 7.08 -14.07 -4.11
CA ASP A 120 7.77 -14.53 -5.32
C ASP A 120 7.44 -13.53 -6.46
N PRO A 121 8.03 -12.32 -6.44
CA PRO A 121 7.75 -11.30 -7.45
C PRO A 121 8.38 -11.69 -8.80
N PRO A 122 7.88 -11.16 -9.92
CA PRO A 122 8.45 -11.44 -11.24
C PRO A 122 9.92 -11.01 -11.29
N TYR A 123 10.80 -11.96 -11.60
CA TYR A 123 12.23 -11.71 -11.78
C TYR A 123 12.40 -11.03 -13.13
N ASN A 124 12.88 -9.77 -13.14
CA ASN A 124 13.08 -8.94 -14.33
C ASN A 124 14.11 -9.52 -15.34
N THR A 125 13.82 -10.68 -15.92
CA THR A 125 14.71 -11.49 -16.77
C THR A 125 14.52 -11.20 -18.27
N GLY A 126 13.71 -10.19 -18.61
CA GLY A 126 13.43 -9.77 -19.99
C GLY A 126 12.34 -10.56 -20.71
N LYS A 127 11.85 -11.68 -20.16
CA LYS A 127 10.68 -12.43 -20.68
C LYS A 127 9.39 -12.21 -19.88
N ASP A 128 9.53 -11.80 -18.62
CA ASP A 128 8.43 -11.72 -17.64
C ASP A 128 8.01 -10.28 -17.32
N PHE A 129 8.47 -9.28 -18.08
CA PHE A 129 8.23 -7.86 -17.76
C PHE A 129 6.97 -7.34 -18.47
N ILE A 130 5.83 -7.43 -17.80
CA ILE A 130 4.64 -6.66 -18.14
C ILE A 130 4.36 -5.70 -16.99
N TYR A 131 4.97 -4.51 -17.05
CA TYR A 131 4.50 -3.33 -16.33
C TYR A 131 3.89 -2.39 -17.38
N PRO A 132 2.57 -2.42 -17.63
CA PRO A 132 1.92 -1.35 -18.35
C PRO A 132 1.69 -0.25 -17.32
N ASP A 133 2.72 0.55 -17.07
CA ASP A 133 2.69 1.74 -16.23
C ASP A 133 1.88 2.87 -16.89
N ASN A 134 0.65 2.57 -17.31
CA ASN A 134 -0.36 3.57 -17.59
C ASN A 134 -1.29 3.62 -16.38
N TYR A 135 -0.82 4.30 -15.32
CA TYR A 135 -1.52 4.56 -14.06
C TYR A 135 -2.84 5.32 -14.20
N LYS A 136 -3.27 5.65 -15.42
CA LYS A 136 -4.54 6.33 -15.68
C LYS A 136 -5.75 5.41 -15.50
N ASP A 137 -5.60 4.10 -15.70
CA ASP A 137 -6.72 3.16 -15.68
C ASP A 137 -6.37 1.86 -14.93
N ASN A 138 -6.17 1.96 -13.61
CA ASN A 138 -5.83 0.81 -12.76
C ASN A 138 -6.86 -0.33 -12.88
N LEU A 139 -8.15 -0.01 -12.97
CA LEU A 139 -9.21 -1.03 -13.07
C LEU A 139 -9.26 -1.70 -14.45
N GLU A 140 -9.15 -0.93 -15.54
CA GLU A 140 -9.27 -1.46 -16.90
C GLU A 140 -8.04 -2.29 -17.31
N ASN A 141 -6.84 -1.82 -16.95
CA ASN A 141 -5.60 -2.60 -17.13
C ASN A 141 -5.62 -3.87 -16.28
N TYR A 142 -6.09 -3.79 -15.03
CA TYR A 142 -6.25 -4.96 -14.17
C TYR A 142 -7.20 -5.99 -14.81
N LEU A 143 -8.40 -5.57 -15.24
CA LEU A 143 -9.38 -6.45 -15.89
C LEU A 143 -8.85 -7.10 -17.18
N LYS A 144 -7.96 -6.40 -17.90
CA LYS A 144 -7.31 -6.91 -19.11
C LYS A 144 -6.21 -7.93 -18.80
N ILE A 145 -5.39 -7.68 -17.77
CA ILE A 145 -4.30 -8.58 -17.36
C ILE A 145 -4.84 -9.82 -16.65
N SER A 146 -5.88 -9.68 -15.82
CA SER A 146 -6.52 -10.78 -15.10
C SER A 146 -7.43 -11.65 -15.98
N GLY A 147 -7.61 -11.30 -17.26
CA GLY A 147 -8.51 -11.99 -18.19
C GLY A 147 -9.99 -11.87 -17.83
N GLN A 148 -10.35 -10.86 -17.03
CA GLN A 148 -11.72 -10.60 -16.57
C GLN A 148 -12.53 -9.73 -17.55
N LEU A 149 -11.91 -9.23 -18.63
CA LEU A 149 -12.63 -8.77 -19.81
C LEU A 149 -13.21 -9.98 -20.55
N ILE A 150 -14.51 -10.23 -20.33
CA ILE A 150 -15.26 -11.23 -21.06
C ILE A 150 -15.39 -10.74 -22.52
N ASN A 151 -14.51 -11.21 -23.40
CA ASN A 151 -14.91 -11.34 -24.80
C ASN A 151 -16.03 -12.38 -24.81
N SER A 152 -17.20 -11.98 -25.26
CA SER A 152 -18.46 -12.75 -25.28
C SER A 152 -18.44 -13.99 -26.19
N ASN A 153 -17.25 -14.56 -26.46
CA ASN A 153 -17.06 -15.87 -27.05
C ASN A 153 -15.72 -16.43 -26.54
N VAL A 154 -15.75 -17.38 -25.59
CA VAL A 154 -14.96 -18.64 -25.55
C VAL A 154 -15.00 -19.23 -24.13
N GLY A 155 -15.52 -20.46 -24.08
CA GLY A 155 -15.17 -21.64 -23.26
C GLY A 155 -14.60 -21.51 -21.84
N GLU A 156 -15.26 -22.22 -20.94
CA GLU A 156 -14.90 -22.64 -19.57
C GLU A 156 -13.40 -22.68 -19.24
N ARG A 157 -13.01 -22.05 -18.13
CA ARG A 157 -11.67 -22.17 -17.54
C ARG A 157 -11.59 -23.44 -16.70
N GLU A 158 -10.74 -24.39 -17.12
CA GLU A 158 -10.38 -25.57 -16.33
C GLU A 158 -9.64 -25.15 -15.06
N ARG A 159 -10.12 -25.60 -13.89
CA ARG A 159 -9.44 -25.45 -12.60
C ARG A 159 -8.56 -26.66 -12.37
N GLU A 160 -7.25 -26.47 -12.31
CA GLU A 160 -6.33 -27.53 -11.89
C GLU A 160 -6.58 -27.92 -10.43
N HIS A 161 -6.78 -29.22 -10.23
CA HIS A 161 -6.95 -29.88 -8.95
C HIS A 161 -5.57 -30.23 -8.39
N TRP A 162 -5.17 -29.64 -7.26
CA TRP A 162 -3.98 -30.08 -6.53
C TRP A 162 -4.43 -30.99 -5.38
N GLY A 163 -3.99 -32.25 -5.45
CA GLY A 163 -4.21 -33.29 -4.43
C GLY A 163 -3.23 -33.22 -3.27
#